data_AF-A0A0K1QBK6-F1
#
_entry.id   AF-A0A0K1QBK6-F1
#
_cell.length_a   1.000
_cell.length_b   1.000
_cell.length_c   1.000
_cell.angle_alpha   90.00
_cell.angle_beta   90.00
_cell.angle_gamma   90.00
#
_symmetry.space_group_name_H-M   'P 1'
#
loop_
_entity.id
_entity.type
_entity.pdbx_description
1 polymer ?
#
loop_
_entity_poly.entity_id
_entity_poly.type
_entity_poly.pdbx_seq_one_letter_code
_entity_poly.pdbx_strand_id
1 'polypeptide(L)'
;MRPRLRSFELAWTDAAFDAIFPEPSALTVPSAPRLPHGIVKLHPARFFDDLLVDVPLEQSLGLRLAVWMVAFAPIFTFRRLGTIASLPTSERVRLLERLVASPFYVIRQLVISLKSIGTLLYARSPSVRARMVSPHRGPGKLVELRMIRARKSPRMFGGTPHEHAAE
;
A
#
# COMPACT_ATOMS: atom_id res chain seq x y z
N MET A 1 -29.37 7.51 -10.32
CA MET A 1 -28.94 6.14 -9.89
C MET A 1 -27.42 6.13 -9.85
N ARG A 2 -26.82 5.73 -8.73
CA ARG A 2 -25.36 5.63 -8.61
C ARG A 2 -24.89 4.25 -9.09
N PRO A 3 -23.78 4.14 -9.84
CA PRO A 3 -23.44 2.92 -10.56
C PRO A 3 -22.78 1.88 -9.64
N ARG A 4 -23.41 0.70 -9.51
CA ARG A 4 -22.84 -0.47 -8.82
C ARG A 4 -21.86 -1.24 -9.70
N LEU A 5 -20.87 -1.88 -9.08
CA LEU A 5 -19.88 -2.73 -9.72
C LEU A 5 -20.52 -3.89 -10.47
N ARG A 6 -19.93 -4.23 -11.61
CA ARG A 6 -20.29 -5.43 -12.38
C ARG A 6 -19.63 -6.67 -11.76
N SER A 7 -20.16 -7.85 -12.08
CA SER A 7 -19.66 -9.14 -11.55
C SER A 7 -18.16 -9.38 -11.80
N PHE A 8 -17.65 -8.98 -12.97
CA PHE A 8 -16.23 -9.08 -13.26
C PHE A 8 -15.38 -8.05 -12.49
N GLU A 9 -15.91 -6.86 -12.24
CA GLU A 9 -15.21 -5.83 -11.46
C GLU A 9 -15.09 -6.27 -10.00
N LEU A 10 -16.13 -6.92 -9.45
CA LEU A 10 -16.06 -7.53 -8.13
C LEU A 10 -14.92 -8.55 -8.04
N ALA A 11 -14.79 -9.44 -9.03
CA ALA A 11 -13.70 -10.41 -9.07
C ALA A 11 -12.31 -9.75 -9.18
N TRP A 12 -12.18 -8.66 -9.94
CA TRP A 12 -10.93 -7.90 -10.03
C TRP A 12 -10.60 -7.20 -8.73
N THR A 13 -11.61 -6.62 -8.06
CA THR A 13 -11.45 -5.96 -6.77
C THR A 13 -11.02 -6.95 -5.70
N ASP A 14 -11.67 -8.12 -5.61
CA ASP A 14 -11.27 -9.17 -4.66
C ASP A 14 -9.82 -9.62 -4.92
N ALA A 15 -9.45 -9.87 -6.18
CA ALA A 15 -8.09 -10.28 -6.53
C ALA A 15 -7.04 -9.18 -6.27
N ALA A 16 -7.39 -7.91 -6.47
CA ALA A 16 -6.51 -6.79 -6.18
C ALA A 16 -6.30 -6.62 -4.68
N PHE A 17 -7.35 -6.67 -3.87
CA PHE A 17 -7.24 -6.57 -2.42
C PHE A 17 -6.52 -7.77 -1.81
N ASP A 18 -6.81 -8.99 -2.28
CA ASP A 18 -6.08 -10.21 -1.91
C ASP A 18 -4.57 -10.06 -2.15
N ALA A 19 -4.18 -9.43 -3.25
CA ALA A 19 -2.77 -9.22 -3.56
C ALA A 19 -2.12 -8.15 -2.67
N ILE A 20 -2.87 -7.13 -2.23
CA ILE A 20 -2.37 -6.10 -1.30
C ILE A 20 -2.23 -6.68 0.12
N PHE A 21 -3.17 -7.54 0.52
CA PHE A 21 -3.25 -8.15 1.84
C PHE A 21 -3.47 -9.66 1.74
N PRO A 22 -2.42 -10.40 1.35
CA PRO A 22 -2.52 -11.83 1.11
C PRO A 22 -2.78 -12.60 2.41
N GLU A 23 -3.33 -13.79 2.27
CA GLU A 23 -3.53 -14.68 3.41
C GLU A 23 -2.16 -15.07 4.03
N PRO A 24 -2.03 -15.14 5.37
CA PRO A 24 -0.75 -15.39 6.04
C PRO A 24 -0.08 -16.71 5.64
N SER A 25 -0.86 -17.69 5.17
CA SER A 25 -0.40 -18.98 4.63
C SER A 25 0.31 -18.86 3.28
N ALA A 26 0.05 -17.80 2.51
CA ALA A 26 0.66 -17.57 1.20
C ALA A 26 2.03 -16.87 1.29
N LEU A 27 2.40 -16.31 2.44
CA LEU A 27 3.69 -15.64 2.66
C LEU A 27 4.64 -16.54 3.46
N THR A 28 5.53 -17.24 2.76
CA THR A 28 6.66 -18.02 3.33
C THR A 28 7.78 -17.10 3.84
N VAL A 29 7.46 -15.99 4.51
CA VAL A 29 8.45 -15.04 5.05
C VAL A 29 8.46 -15.16 6.59
N PRO A 30 9.56 -15.62 7.20
CA PRO A 30 9.61 -15.88 8.65
C PRO A 30 9.43 -14.66 9.56
N SER A 31 9.65 -13.44 9.05
CA SER A 31 9.93 -12.26 9.89
C SER A 31 8.92 -11.11 9.78
N ALA A 32 7.88 -11.23 8.94
CA ALA A 32 6.90 -10.16 8.78
C ALA A 32 5.80 -10.24 9.87
N PRO A 33 5.35 -9.10 10.43
CA PRO A 33 4.19 -9.07 11.33
C PRO A 33 2.98 -9.72 10.64
N ARG A 34 2.60 -10.92 11.09
CA ARG A 34 1.51 -11.68 10.47
C ARG A 34 0.18 -10.98 10.75
N LEU A 35 -0.53 -10.59 9.70
CA LEU A 35 -1.94 -10.19 9.80
C LEU A 35 -2.75 -11.38 10.35
N PRO A 36 -3.77 -11.14 11.19
CA PRO A 36 -4.54 -12.23 11.79
C PRO A 36 -5.33 -13.05 10.74
N HIS A 37 -5.67 -12.44 9.61
CA HIS A 37 -6.31 -13.12 8.48
C HIS A 37 -6.11 -12.31 7.17
N GLY A 38 -6.24 -12.98 6.03
CA GLY A 38 -6.30 -12.33 4.72
C GLY A 38 -7.56 -11.47 4.56
N ILE A 39 -7.51 -10.49 3.64
CA ILE A 39 -8.60 -9.51 3.48
C ILE A 39 -9.84 -10.09 2.83
N VAL A 40 -9.69 -11.17 2.06
CA VAL A 40 -10.80 -11.84 1.36
C VAL A 40 -11.93 -12.24 2.32
N LYS A 41 -11.61 -12.57 3.58
CA LYS A 41 -12.60 -12.89 4.63
C LYS A 41 -13.47 -11.70 5.03
N LEU A 42 -13.07 -10.48 4.69
CA LEU A 42 -13.82 -9.23 4.93
C LEU A 42 -14.67 -8.80 3.74
N HIS A 43 -14.76 -9.61 2.67
CA HIS A 43 -15.51 -9.30 1.44
C HIS A 43 -15.18 -7.92 0.84
N PRO A 44 -13.91 -7.69 0.45
CA PRO A 44 -13.45 -6.37 0.04
C PRO A 44 -14.15 -5.83 -1.20
N ALA A 45 -14.56 -6.68 -2.15
CA ALA A 45 -15.34 -6.24 -3.30
C ALA A 45 -16.72 -5.68 -2.94
N ARG A 46 -17.41 -6.25 -1.94
CA ARG A 46 -18.70 -5.73 -1.47
C ARG A 46 -18.53 -4.39 -0.76
N PHE A 47 -17.54 -4.30 0.13
CA PHE A 47 -17.21 -3.03 0.78
C PHE A 47 -16.88 -1.93 -0.23
N PHE A 48 -16.13 -2.27 -1.28
CA PHE A 48 -15.80 -1.31 -2.34
C PHE A 48 -17.03 -0.92 -3.16
N ASP A 49 -17.95 -1.84 -3.45
CA ASP A 49 -19.24 -1.53 -4.10
C ASP A 49 -20.08 -0.57 -3.26
N ASP A 50 -20.21 -0.84 -1.96
CA ASP A 50 -20.93 0.03 -1.03
C ASP A 50 -20.31 1.43 -0.99
N LEU A 51 -18.97 1.52 -0.94
CA LEU A 51 -18.26 2.79 -0.96
C LEU A 51 -18.51 3.57 -2.26
N LEU A 52 -18.59 2.91 -3.41
CA LEU A 52 -18.91 3.54 -4.70
C LEU A 52 -20.34 4.08 -4.74
N VAL A 53 -21.28 3.44 -4.03
CA VAL A 53 -22.65 3.92 -3.90
C VAL A 53 -22.73 5.18 -3.04
N ASP A 54 -21.83 5.36 -2.07
CA ASP A 54 -21.88 6.49 -1.14
C ASP A 54 -21.16 7.77 -1.64
N VAL A 55 -20.21 7.64 -2.58
CA VAL A 55 -19.43 8.78 -3.10
C VAL A 55 -20.07 9.49 -4.31
N PRO A 56 -19.72 10.76 -4.59
CA PRO A 56 -20.06 11.45 -5.83
C PRO A 56 -19.56 10.72 -7.08
N LEU A 57 -20.22 10.96 -8.22
CA LEU A 57 -19.99 10.22 -9.47
C LEU A 57 -18.54 10.38 -9.96
N GLU A 58 -17.97 11.58 -9.85
CA GLU A 58 -16.60 11.90 -10.26
C GLU A 58 -15.58 11.06 -9.48
N GLN A 59 -15.81 10.90 -8.17
CA GLN A 59 -14.95 10.08 -7.32
C GLN A 59 -15.14 8.59 -7.60
N SER A 60 -16.39 8.16 -7.85
CA SER A 60 -16.70 6.77 -8.21
C SER A 60 -15.97 6.33 -9.49
N LEU A 61 -15.84 7.23 -10.47
CA LEU A 61 -15.11 6.97 -11.72
C LEU A 61 -13.61 6.82 -11.46
N GLY A 62 -13.01 7.69 -10.66
CA GLY A 62 -11.59 7.58 -10.28
C GLY A 62 -11.28 6.26 -9.58
N LEU A 63 -12.16 5.83 -8.67
CA LEU A 63 -12.03 4.56 -7.96
C LEU A 63 -12.19 3.34 -8.89
N ARG A 64 -13.14 3.38 -9.82
CA ARG A 64 -13.28 2.34 -10.85
C ARG A 64 -12.07 2.25 -11.76
N LEU A 65 -11.57 3.39 -12.21
CA LEU A 65 -10.35 3.45 -13.02
C LEU A 65 -9.17 2.85 -12.26
N ALA A 66 -9.07 3.05 -10.94
CA ALA A 66 -8.04 2.41 -10.13
C ALA A 66 -8.10 0.87 -10.23
N VAL A 67 -9.30 0.30 -10.07
CA VAL A 67 -9.51 -1.16 -10.18
C VAL A 67 -9.19 -1.65 -11.59
N TRP A 68 -9.66 -0.95 -12.63
CA TRP A 68 -9.41 -1.32 -14.02
C TRP A 68 -7.92 -1.28 -14.35
N MET A 69 -7.22 -0.22 -13.93
CA MET A 69 -5.77 -0.09 -14.13
C MET A 69 -5.02 -1.25 -13.50
N VAL A 70 -5.39 -1.66 -12.27
CA VAL A 70 -4.79 -2.83 -11.61
C VAL A 70 -5.20 -4.14 -12.30
N ALA A 71 -6.44 -4.25 -12.78
CA ALA A 71 -6.93 -5.42 -13.47
C ALA A 71 -6.21 -5.68 -14.80
N PHE A 72 -5.89 -4.61 -15.55
CA PHE A 72 -5.20 -4.65 -16.84
C PHE A 72 -3.68 -4.50 -16.73
N ALA A 73 -3.15 -4.16 -15.56
CA ALA A 73 -1.71 -4.10 -15.31
C ALA A 73 -0.90 -5.35 -15.73
N PRO A 74 -1.41 -6.60 -15.62
CA PRO A 74 -0.67 -7.78 -16.09
C PRO A 74 -0.28 -7.72 -17.57
N ILE A 75 -1.12 -7.10 -18.40
CA ILE A 75 -0.91 -6.97 -19.85
C ILE A 75 0.34 -6.11 -20.10
N PHE A 76 0.49 -5.02 -19.37
CA PHE A 76 1.63 -4.11 -19.52
C PHE A 76 2.89 -4.63 -18.82
N THR A 77 2.73 -5.31 -17.68
CA THR A 77 3.86 -5.67 -16.82
C THR A 77 4.47 -7.04 -17.16
N PHE A 78 3.63 -8.02 -17.50
CA PHE A 78 4.03 -9.39 -17.79
C PHE A 78 3.80 -9.78 -19.26
N ARG A 79 3.27 -8.88 -20.10
CA ARG A 79 2.91 -9.12 -21.51
C ARG A 79 2.00 -10.34 -21.68
N ARG A 80 1.19 -10.65 -20.67
CA ARG A 80 0.29 -11.80 -20.63
C ARG A 80 -1.13 -11.32 -20.87
N LEU A 81 -1.84 -11.93 -21.82
CA LEU A 81 -3.26 -11.66 -22.08
C LEU A 81 -4.10 -12.29 -20.96
N GLY A 82 -4.19 -11.60 -19.83
CA GLY A 82 -4.93 -12.04 -18.65
C GLY A 82 -5.16 -10.88 -17.68
N THR A 83 -6.18 -11.02 -16.83
CA THR A 83 -6.49 -10.03 -15.78
C THR A 83 -5.90 -10.45 -14.45
N ILE A 84 -5.83 -9.54 -13.47
CA ILE A 84 -5.31 -9.85 -12.13
C ILE A 84 -6.04 -11.05 -11.48
N ALA A 85 -7.34 -11.22 -11.74
CA ALA A 85 -8.13 -12.34 -11.23
C ALA A 85 -7.68 -13.70 -11.80
N SER A 86 -7.12 -13.73 -13.01
CA SER A 86 -6.61 -14.96 -13.63
C SER A 86 -5.21 -15.37 -13.16
N LEU A 87 -4.49 -14.47 -12.48
CA LEU A 87 -3.12 -14.74 -12.00
C LEU A 87 -3.12 -15.55 -10.70
N PRO A 88 -2.11 -16.39 -10.44
CA PRO A 88 -1.88 -16.99 -9.14
C PRO A 88 -1.44 -15.94 -8.11
N THR A 89 -1.74 -16.15 -6.82
CA THR A 89 -1.50 -15.17 -5.74
C THR A 89 -0.06 -14.65 -5.69
N SER A 90 0.94 -15.51 -5.91
CA SER A 90 2.36 -15.12 -5.92
C SER A 90 2.70 -14.14 -7.06
N GLU A 91 2.11 -14.30 -8.24
CA GLU A 91 2.26 -13.38 -9.37
C GLU A 91 1.51 -12.07 -9.12
N ARG A 92 0.35 -12.12 -8.46
CA ARG A 92 -0.41 -10.90 -8.11
C ARG A 92 0.37 -10.00 -7.14
N VAL A 93 1.06 -10.58 -6.14
CA VAL A 93 1.91 -9.82 -5.22
C VAL A 93 3.06 -9.16 -5.98
N ARG A 94 3.76 -9.90 -6.84
CA ARG A 94 4.84 -9.35 -7.68
C ARG A 94 4.35 -8.25 -8.63
N LEU A 95 3.13 -8.37 -9.15
CA LEU A 95 2.51 -7.33 -9.97
C LEU A 95 2.38 -6.03 -9.19
N LEU A 96 1.83 -6.09 -7.98
CA LEU A 96 1.63 -4.91 -7.15
C LEU A 96 2.95 -4.27 -6.74
N GLU A 97 3.97 -5.05 -6.39
CA GLU A 97 5.31 -4.53 -6.10
C GLU A 97 5.85 -3.71 -7.28
N ARG A 98 5.68 -4.20 -8.50
CA ARG A 98 6.06 -3.47 -9.72
C ARG A 98 5.23 -2.23 -9.97
N LEU A 99 3.92 -2.26 -9.69
CA LEU A 99 3.05 -1.10 -9.86
C LEU A 99 3.37 0.01 -8.85
N VAL A 100 3.71 -0.34 -7.61
CA VAL A 100 4.16 0.64 -6.61
C VAL A 100 5.51 1.26 -7.00
N ALA A 101 6.40 0.46 -7.60
CA ALA A 101 7.69 0.91 -8.11
C ALA A 101 7.62 1.61 -9.49
N SER A 102 6.43 1.77 -10.06
CA SER A 102 6.26 2.36 -11.39
C SER A 102 6.74 3.82 -11.45
N PRO A 103 7.37 4.26 -12.55
CA PRO A 103 7.77 5.66 -12.73
C PRO A 103 6.58 6.61 -12.90
N PHE A 104 5.41 6.09 -13.27
CA PHE A 104 4.20 6.90 -13.46
C PHE A 104 3.54 7.21 -12.12
N TYR A 105 3.60 8.49 -11.72
CA TYR A 105 3.02 8.97 -10.47
C TYR A 105 1.55 8.55 -10.29
N VAL A 106 0.75 8.65 -11.36
CA VAL A 106 -0.67 8.30 -11.33
C VAL A 106 -0.89 6.83 -10.95
N ILE A 107 -0.11 5.90 -11.51
CA ILE A 107 -0.23 4.47 -11.20
C ILE A 107 0.09 4.22 -9.74
N ARG A 108 1.21 4.77 -9.25
CA ARG A 108 1.62 4.63 -7.86
C ARG A 108 0.56 5.19 -6.91
N GLN A 109 0.01 6.36 -7.22
CA GLN A 109 -1.01 7.00 -6.40
C GLN A 109 -2.30 6.17 -6.35
N LEU A 110 -2.75 5.61 -7.47
CA LEU A 110 -3.94 4.74 -7.51
C LEU A 110 -3.75 3.48 -6.67
N VAL A 111 -2.58 2.85 -6.72
CA VAL A 111 -2.28 1.67 -5.90
C VAL A 111 -2.21 2.01 -4.41
N ILE A 112 -1.62 3.16 -4.07
CA ILE A 112 -1.60 3.65 -2.69
C ILE A 112 -3.03 3.93 -2.20
N SER A 113 -3.88 4.56 -3.02
CA SER A 113 -5.28 4.80 -2.68
C SER A 113 -6.04 3.50 -2.43
N LEU A 114 -5.88 2.48 -3.28
CA LEU A 114 -6.47 1.15 -3.06
C LEU A 114 -5.98 0.52 -1.76
N LYS A 115 -4.67 0.60 -1.47
CA LYS A 115 -4.10 0.11 -0.23
C LYS A 115 -4.70 0.81 1.00
N SER A 116 -4.87 2.13 0.94
CA SER A 116 -5.52 2.91 1.99
C SER A 116 -6.98 2.53 2.20
N ILE A 117 -7.73 2.25 1.14
CA ILE A 117 -9.12 1.76 1.28
C ILE A 117 -9.13 0.39 1.96
N GLY A 118 -8.19 -0.48 1.59
CA GLY A 118 -8.07 -1.80 2.21
C GLY A 118 -7.64 -1.74 3.67
N THR A 119 -6.75 -0.81 4.05
CA THR A 119 -6.42 -0.60 5.48
C THR A 119 -7.61 -0.10 6.27
N LEU A 120 -8.45 0.77 5.71
CA LEU A 120 -9.69 1.22 6.34
C LEU A 120 -10.67 0.05 6.54
N LEU A 121 -10.81 -0.84 5.56
CA LEU A 121 -11.61 -2.06 5.72
C LEU A 121 -11.04 -2.95 6.83
N TYR A 122 -9.71 -3.13 6.87
CA TYR A 122 -9.04 -3.88 7.92
C TYR A 122 -9.27 -3.30 9.32
N ALA A 123 -9.32 -1.98 9.45
CA ALA A 123 -9.60 -1.31 10.71
C ALA A 123 -11.02 -1.62 11.24
N ARG A 124 -11.95 -2.07 10.40
CA ARG A 124 -13.28 -2.52 10.83
C ARG A 124 -13.25 -3.93 11.47
N SER A 125 -12.20 -4.72 11.24
CA SER A 125 -12.11 -6.08 11.78
C SER A 125 -11.83 -6.06 13.30
N PRO A 126 -12.67 -6.71 14.13
CA PRO A 126 -12.45 -6.78 15.58
C PRO A 126 -11.12 -7.43 15.98
N SER A 127 -10.69 -8.47 15.24
CA SER A 127 -9.46 -9.21 15.51
C SER A 127 -8.21 -8.38 15.22
N VAL A 128 -8.29 -7.49 14.22
CA VAL A 128 -7.21 -6.56 13.84
C VAL A 128 -7.16 -5.41 14.83
N ARG A 129 -8.31 -4.85 15.21
CA ARG A 129 -8.43 -3.84 16.27
C ARG A 129 -7.86 -4.34 17.60
N ALA A 130 -8.17 -5.57 17.99
CA ALA A 130 -7.62 -6.18 19.20
C ALA A 130 -6.08 -6.22 19.18
N ARG A 131 -5.48 -6.51 18.03
CA ARG A 131 -4.01 -6.51 17.84
C ARG A 131 -3.39 -5.11 17.77
N MET A 132 -4.13 -4.11 17.31
CA MET A 132 -3.67 -2.71 17.31
C MET A 132 -3.63 -2.15 18.75
N VAL A 133 -4.62 -2.51 19.58
CA VAL A 133 -4.72 -2.05 20.97
C VAL A 133 -3.81 -2.84 21.91
N SER A 134 -3.52 -4.11 21.59
CA SER A 134 -2.60 -4.95 22.34
C SER A 134 -1.49 -5.46 21.42
N PRO A 135 -0.42 -4.66 21.20
CA PRO A 135 0.71 -5.09 20.40
C PRO A 135 1.32 -6.34 21.03
N HIS A 136 1.27 -7.45 20.30
CA HIS A 136 2.00 -8.65 20.70
C HIS A 136 3.50 -8.31 20.64
N ARG A 137 4.15 -8.11 21.79
CA ARG A 137 5.61 -8.14 21.90
C ARG A 137 6.05 -9.58 21.59
N GLY A 138 6.27 -9.87 20.31
CA GLY A 138 7.06 -11.05 19.96
C GLY A 138 8.45 -10.94 20.60
N PRO A 139 9.17 -12.06 20.80
CA PRO A 139 10.56 -12.06 21.29
C PRO A 139 11.54 -11.53 20.22
N GLY A 140 11.20 -10.44 19.55
CA GLY A 140 12.04 -9.72 18.60
C GLY A 140 12.88 -8.71 19.36
N LYS A 141 14.21 -8.88 19.28
CA LYS A 141 15.23 -7.96 19.77
C LYS A 141 14.76 -6.51 19.67
N LEU A 142 14.75 -5.80 20.80
CA LEU A 142 14.67 -4.34 20.83
C LEU A 142 15.69 -3.82 19.83
N VAL A 143 15.21 -3.33 18.69
CA VAL A 143 16.01 -2.48 17.82
C VAL A 143 16.19 -1.20 18.63
N GLU A 144 17.31 -1.13 19.33
CA GLU A 144 17.74 0.07 20.03
C GLU A 144 17.83 1.18 18.99
N LEU A 145 16.83 2.05 18.98
CA LEU A 145 16.80 3.25 18.15
C LEU A 145 17.90 4.16 18.68
N ARG A 146 19.14 3.89 18.24
CA ARG A 146 20.30 4.71 18.52
C ARG A 146 20.07 6.03 17.82
N MET A 147 19.54 7.01 18.56
CA MET A 147 19.45 8.40 18.11
C MET A 147 20.84 8.82 17.67
N ILE A 148 21.04 8.96 16.35
CA ILE A 148 22.22 9.59 15.79
C ILE A 148 22.08 11.07 16.14
N ARG A 149 22.62 11.45 17.30
CA ARG A 149 22.75 12.83 17.73
C ARG A 149 23.62 13.53 16.68
N ALA A 150 23.00 14.44 15.93
CA ALA A 150 23.68 15.26 14.94
C ALA A 150 24.93 15.89 15.57
N ARG A 151 26.10 15.49 15.04
CA ARG A 151 27.40 16.02 15.45
C ARG A 151 27.42 17.50 15.05
N LYS A 152 27.29 18.38 16.04
CA LYS A 152 27.45 19.83 15.88
C LYS A 152 28.86 20.09 15.37
N SER A 153 29.01 20.36 14.08
CA SER A 153 30.29 20.73 13.47
C SER A 153 30.70 22.10 14.02
N PRO A 154 31.88 22.26 14.64
CA PRO A 154 32.38 23.58 15.01
C PRO A 154 32.72 24.32 13.72
N ARG A 155 32.03 25.45 13.47
CA ARG A 155 32.48 26.43 12.48
C ARG A 155 33.85 26.94 12.93
N MET A 156 34.90 26.63 12.18
CA MET A 156 36.17 27.37 12.28
C MET A 156 35.91 28.79 11.81
N PHE A 157 35.83 29.71 12.76
CA PHE A 157 35.87 31.14 12.54
C PHE A 157 37.34 31.56 12.50
N GLY A 158 37.98 31.37 11.35
CA GLY A 158 39.32 31.91 11.07
C GLY A 158 39.18 33.36 10.63
N GLY A 159 39.10 34.28 11.59
CA GLY A 159 39.23 35.70 11.33
C GLY A 159 40.70 36.09 11.27
N THR A 160 41.20 36.38 10.08
CA THR A 160 42.47 37.09 9.88
C THR A 160 42.20 38.60 9.93
N PRO A 161 42.83 39.37 10.83
CA PRO A 161 42.79 40.82 10.77
C PRO A 161 43.77 41.30 9.69
N HIS A 162 43.25 41.92 8.63
CA HIS A 162 44.09 42.71 7.73
C HIS A 162 44.33 44.07 8.38
N GLU A 163 45.55 44.24 8.90
CA GLU A 163 46.19 45.52 9.18
C GLU A 163 46.10 46.43 7.94
N HIS A 164 45.52 47.62 8.14
CA HIS A 164 45.66 48.73 7.21
C HIS A 164 47.08 49.27 7.33
N ALA A 165 47.91 48.99 6.33
CA ALA A 165 49.14 49.72 6.09
C ALA A 165 48.81 51.15 5.63
N ALA A 166 49.58 52.08 6.17
CA ALA A 166 49.63 53.48 5.81
C ALA A 166 50.03 53.69 4.34
N GLU A 167 49.42 54.67 3.68
CA GLU A 167 50.05 55.85 3.07
C GLU A 167 48.98 56.73 2.38
#